data_AF-A0AAW8TVY6-F1
#
_entry.id   AF-A0AAW8TVY6-F1
#
_cell.length_a   1.000
_cell.length_b   1.000
_cell.length_c   1.000
_cell.angle_alpha   90.00
_cell.angle_beta   90.00
_cell.angle_gamma   90.00
#
_symmetry.space_group_name_H-M   'P 1'
#
loop_
_entity.id
_entity.type
_entity.pdbx_description
1 polymer ?
#
loop_
_entity_poly.entity_id
_entity_poly.type
_entity_poly.pdbx_seq_one_letter_code
_entity_poly.pdbx_strand_id
1 'polypeptide(L)'
;MKLIESPINRNLNLETFYPNITKYLFDHTSIKYYKLYTLDRVQIIYVDTYEKIYLVMLDTKKKIKRSEVDTAIHRLLHTDRDHVHVDVKMKQRMIDAGVTFSQARKDIVVVSMDAAESSVAS
;
A
#
# COMPACT_ATOMS: atom_id res chain seq x y z
N MET A 1 16.97 -3.99 4.99
CA MET A 1 15.82 -3.52 5.82
C MET A 1 15.05 -4.74 6.32
N LYS A 2 14.50 -4.69 7.54
CA LYS A 2 13.70 -5.80 8.09
C LYS A 2 12.25 -5.61 7.65
N LEU A 3 11.70 -6.61 6.96
CA LEU A 3 10.29 -6.68 6.57
C LEU A 3 9.62 -7.69 7.50
N ILE A 4 8.52 -7.30 8.12
CA ILE A 4 7.78 -8.13 9.07
C ILE A 4 6.32 -8.15 8.63
N GLU A 5 5.77 -9.35 8.41
CA GLU A 5 4.33 -9.52 8.27
C GLU A 5 3.68 -9.38 9.64
N SER A 6 2.70 -8.49 9.75
CA SER A 6 1.96 -8.26 10.99
C SER A 6 0.79 -9.25 11.04
N PRO A 7 0.75 -10.17 12.02
CA PRO A 7 -0.29 -11.18 12.06
C PRO A 7 -1.64 -10.53 12.30
N ILE A 8 -2.60 -10.84 11.42
CA ILE A 8 -3.98 -10.37 11.52
C ILE A 8 -4.71 -11.30 12.49
N ASN A 9 -4.60 -11.02 13.80
CA ASN A 9 -5.11 -11.89 14.87
C ASN A 9 -6.62 -11.76 15.14
N ARG A 10 -7.33 -10.86 14.43
CA ARG A 10 -8.78 -10.64 14.53
C ARG A 10 -9.31 -10.27 13.13
N ASN A 11 -10.63 -10.34 12.91
CA ASN A 11 -11.31 -9.78 11.73
C ASN A 11 -11.04 -8.28 11.64
N LEU A 12 -9.87 -7.94 11.14
CA LEU A 12 -9.37 -6.59 11.00
C LEU A 12 -10.11 -6.05 9.77
N ASN A 13 -10.68 -4.86 9.88
CA ASN A 13 -11.40 -4.23 8.78
C ASN A 13 -10.58 -3.01 8.35
N LEU A 14 -10.08 -3.02 7.11
CA LEU A 14 -9.30 -1.90 6.54
C LEU A 14 -10.06 -0.59 6.60
N GLU A 15 -11.39 -0.61 6.48
CA GLU A 15 -12.23 0.57 6.62
C GLU A 15 -12.24 1.11 8.05
N THR A 16 -12.02 0.28 9.06
CA THR A 16 -11.93 0.73 10.45
C THR A 16 -10.57 1.37 10.75
N PHE A 17 -9.48 0.83 10.21
CA PHE A 17 -8.13 1.33 10.50
C PHE A 17 -7.69 2.47 9.58
N TYR A 18 -8.15 2.46 8.33
CA TYR A 18 -7.77 3.41 7.29
C TYR A 18 -8.98 3.90 6.48
N PRO A 19 -10.09 4.32 7.12
CA PRO A 19 -11.39 4.57 6.46
C PRO A 19 -11.26 5.43 5.21
N ASN A 20 -10.61 6.59 5.33
CA ASN A 20 -10.55 7.55 4.24
C ASN A 20 -9.56 7.18 3.14
N ILE A 21 -8.53 6.39 3.47
CA ILE A 21 -7.56 5.89 2.48
C ILE A 21 -8.18 4.74 1.70
N THR A 22 -8.78 3.77 2.40
CA THR A 22 -9.46 2.64 1.81
C THR A 22 -10.63 3.11 0.95
N LYS A 23 -11.43 4.05 1.44
CA LYS A 23 -12.54 4.63 0.68
C LYS A 23 -12.06 5.30 -0.60
N TYR A 24 -11.04 6.16 -0.53
CA TYR A 24 -10.52 6.85 -1.72
C TYR A 24 -9.96 5.88 -2.77
N LEU A 25 -9.25 4.83 -2.33
CA LEU A 25 -8.57 3.91 -3.24
C LEU A 25 -9.48 2.77 -3.74
N PHE A 26 -10.48 2.37 -2.96
CA PHE A 26 -11.22 1.12 -3.16
C PHE A 26 -12.74 1.24 -3.00
N ASP A 27 -13.35 2.44 -3.03
CA ASP A 27 -14.81 2.67 -2.78
C ASP A 27 -15.74 1.69 -3.53
N HIS A 28 -15.36 1.28 -4.73
CA HIS A 28 -16.12 0.37 -5.59
C HIS A 28 -15.28 -0.84 -6.06
N THR A 29 -14.18 -1.13 -5.38
CA THR A 29 -13.28 -2.22 -5.76
C THR A 29 -13.42 -3.39 -4.80
N SER A 30 -13.73 -4.56 -5.33
CA SER A 30 -13.79 -5.79 -4.53
C SER A 30 -12.38 -6.25 -4.16
N ILE A 31 -12.08 -6.23 -2.87
CA ILE A 31 -10.81 -6.71 -2.32
C ILE A 31 -10.92 -8.22 -2.11
N LYS A 32 -10.02 -8.99 -2.73
CA LYS A 32 -9.94 -10.44 -2.56
C LYS A 32 -9.33 -10.77 -1.19
N TYR A 33 -8.18 -10.17 -0.90
CA TYR A 33 -7.57 -10.21 0.43
C TYR A 33 -6.63 -9.03 0.62
N TYR A 34 -6.20 -8.82 1.86
CA TYR A 34 -5.14 -7.88 2.16
C TYR A 34 -4.22 -8.42 3.25
N LYS A 35 -2.99 -7.91 3.30
CA LYS A 35 -1.99 -8.23 4.32
C LYS A 35 -1.32 -6.95 4.81
N LEU A 36 -0.92 -6.95 6.07
CA LEU A 36 -0.22 -5.83 6.68
C LEU A 36 1.24 -6.18 6.88
N TYR A 37 2.11 -5.34 6.36
CA TYR A 37 3.55 -5.44 6.51
C TYR A 37 4.09 -4.19 7.17
N THR A 38 5.21 -4.34 7.87
CA THR A 38 6.03 -3.22 8.31
C THR A 38 7.42 -3.39 7.75
N LEU A 39 7.87 -2.40 6.98
CA LEU A 39 9.23 -2.29 6.48
C LEU A 39 9.95 -1.21 7.29
N ASP A 40 10.73 -1.64 8.29
CA ASP A 40 11.33 -0.75 9.28
C ASP A 40 10.28 0.13 10.00
N ARG A 41 10.07 1.37 9.55
CA ARG A 41 9.05 2.29 10.09
C ARG A 41 7.83 2.48 9.17
N VAL A 42 7.94 2.01 7.92
CA VAL A 42 6.92 2.21 6.88
C VAL A 42 5.89 1.10 7.01
N GLN A 43 4.63 1.50 7.25
CA GLN A 43 3.51 0.56 7.21
C GLN A 43 3.15 0.32 5.75
N ILE A 44 2.95 -0.93 5.36
CA ILE A 44 2.59 -1.32 4.00
C ILE A 44 1.32 -2.14 4.09
N ILE A 45 0.27 -1.67 3.41
CA ILE A 45 -0.95 -2.42 3.22
C ILE A 45 -0.85 -3.06 1.84
N TYR A 46 -0.65 -4.36 1.80
CA TYR A 46 -0.74 -5.15 0.58
C TYR A 46 -2.21 -5.46 0.35
N VAL A 47 -2.75 -5.08 -0.80
CA VAL A 47 -4.14 -5.32 -1.17
C VAL A 47 -4.15 -6.05 -2.49
N ASP A 48 -4.71 -7.25 -2.50
CA ASP A 48 -5.00 -8.01 -3.72
C ASP A 48 -6.45 -7.77 -4.08
N THR A 49 -6.67 -7.16 -5.22
CA THR A 49 -7.96 -7.16 -5.90
C THR A 49 -7.88 -8.21 -7.00
N TYR A 50 -9.03 -8.69 -7.46
CA TYR A 50 -9.10 -9.66 -8.54
C TYR A 50 -8.39 -9.21 -9.84
N GLU A 51 -8.23 -7.89 -10.03
CA GLU A 51 -7.63 -7.30 -11.23
C GLU A 51 -6.21 -6.77 -10.97
N LYS A 52 -5.95 -6.20 -9.79
CA LYS A 52 -4.73 -5.45 -9.48
C LYS A 52 -4.25 -5.69 -8.07
N ILE A 53 -2.93 -5.63 -7.91
CA ILE A 53 -2.29 -5.62 -6.60
C ILE A 53 -1.87 -4.19 -6.28
N TYR A 54 -2.12 -3.77 -5.05
CA TYR A 54 -1.73 -2.47 -4.53
C TYR A 54 -0.85 -2.62 -3.29
N LEU A 55 0.23 -1.86 -3.23
CA LEU A 55 0.99 -1.61 -2.01
C LEU A 55 0.74 -0.17 -1.57
N VAL A 56 -0.02 0.02 -0.50
CA VAL A 56 -0.23 1.34 0.11
C VAL A 56 0.79 1.51 1.21
N MET A 57 1.81 2.33 0.95
CA MET A 57 2.91 2.61 1.88
C MET A 57 2.66 3.91 2.64
N LEU A 58 2.72 3.83 3.97
CA LEU A 58 2.39 4.93 4.89
C LEU A 58 3.55 5.16 5.86
N ASP A 59 3.97 6.42 6.00
CA ASP A 59 4.93 6.85 7.03
C ASP A 59 4.35 8.07 7.77
N THR A 60 4.42 8.03 9.11
CA THR A 60 3.88 9.07 10.00
C THR A 60 4.91 10.14 10.35
N LYS A 61 6.22 9.86 10.18
CA LYS A 61 7.32 10.69 10.66
C LYS A 61 8.15 11.30 9.53
N LYS A 62 8.43 10.56 8.46
CA LYS A 62 9.38 10.94 7.40
C LYS A 62 8.77 10.73 6.01
N LYS A 63 9.43 11.31 5.00
CA LYS A 63 9.16 10.95 3.60
C LYS A 63 9.68 9.54 3.31
N ILE A 64 8.92 8.78 2.55
CA ILE A 64 9.29 7.44 2.13
C ILE A 64 10.36 7.58 1.05
N LYS A 65 11.52 6.95 1.27
CA LYS A 65 12.65 7.00 0.35
C LYS A 65 12.43 6.08 -0.83
N ARG A 66 13.02 6.42 -1.99
CA ARG A 66 13.02 5.57 -3.18
C ARG A 66 13.47 4.13 -2.88
N SER A 67 14.56 3.98 -2.12
CA SER A 67 15.08 2.66 -1.72
C SER A 67 14.10 1.85 -0.86
N GLU A 68 13.24 2.50 -0.06
CA GLU A 68 12.22 1.81 0.75
C GLU A 68 11.11 1.28 -0.17
N VAL A 69 10.69 2.07 -1.16
CA VAL A 69 9.73 1.66 -2.19
C VAL A 69 10.29 0.50 -3.02
N ASP A 70 11.51 0.62 -3.52
CA ASP A 70 12.14 -0.40 -4.35
C ASP A 70 12.29 -1.72 -3.56
N THR A 71 12.66 -1.64 -2.27
CA THR A 71 12.73 -2.81 -1.39
C THR A 71 11.36 -3.47 -1.20
N ALA A 72 10.29 -2.68 -1.05
CA ALA A 72 8.94 -3.21 -0.92
C ALA A 72 8.50 -3.93 -2.20
N ILE A 73 8.76 -3.35 -3.37
CA ILE A 73 8.44 -3.95 -4.68
C ILE A 73 9.18 -5.29 -4.84
N HIS A 74 10.50 -5.32 -4.64
CA HIS A 74 11.28 -6.55 -4.82
C HIS A 74 10.88 -7.66 -3.85
N ARG A 75 10.52 -7.32 -2.60
CA ARG A 75 10.23 -8.31 -1.56
C ARG A 75 8.78 -8.79 -1.52
N LEU A 76 7.83 -7.94 -1.91
CA LEU A 76 6.40 -8.25 -1.82
C LEU A 76 5.77 -8.57 -3.18
N LEU A 77 6.29 -7.97 -4.26
CA LEU A 77 5.76 -8.18 -5.62
C LEU A 77 6.70 -9.02 -6.48
N HIS A 78 7.90 -9.36 -5.97
CA HIS A 78 8.90 -10.18 -6.67
C HIS A 78 9.24 -9.66 -8.08
N THR A 79 9.18 -8.34 -8.27
CA THR A 79 9.41 -7.69 -9.56
C THR A 79 10.27 -6.43 -9.40
N ASP A 80 10.56 -5.80 -10.53
CA ASP A 80 11.30 -4.55 -10.63
C ASP A 80 10.37 -3.34 -10.74
N ARG A 81 10.93 -2.16 -10.45
CA ARG A 81 10.21 -0.88 -10.48
C ARG A 81 9.61 -0.58 -11.87
N ASP A 82 10.21 -1.10 -12.94
CA ASP A 82 9.81 -0.83 -14.32
C ASP A 82 8.50 -1.54 -14.70
N HIS A 83 8.10 -2.57 -13.95
CA HIS A 83 6.88 -3.34 -14.17
C HIS A 83 5.72 -2.90 -13.27
N VAL A 84 5.91 -1.83 -12.49
CA VAL A 84 4.89 -1.37 -11.54
C VAL A 84 4.64 0.13 -11.68
N HIS A 85 3.41 0.55 -11.42
CA HIS A 85 3.08 1.96 -11.35
C HIS A 85 3.36 2.49 -9.94
N VAL A 86 4.30 3.42 -9.79
CA VAL A 86 4.62 4.05 -8.50
C VAL A 86 4.09 5.47 -8.45
N ASP A 87 3.15 5.69 -7.54
CA ASP A 87 2.58 6.99 -7.26
C ASP A 87 3.09 7.58 -5.93
N VAL A 88 4.06 8.49 -6.05
CA VAL A 88 4.65 9.23 -4.91
C VAL A 88 3.88 10.50 -4.52
N LYS A 89 2.87 10.91 -5.31
CA LYS A 89 2.07 12.11 -5.06
C LYS A 89 0.68 11.77 -4.54
N MET A 90 0.44 10.51 -4.14
CA MET A 90 -0.88 10.06 -3.70
C MET A 90 -1.42 10.91 -2.55
N LYS A 91 -0.59 11.21 -1.54
CA LYS A 91 -0.99 12.09 -0.43
C LYS A 91 -1.56 13.42 -0.90
N GLN A 92 -0.90 14.08 -1.86
CA GLN A 92 -1.35 15.39 -2.34
C GLN A 92 -2.67 15.25 -3.09
N ARG A 93 -2.81 14.24 -3.96
CA ARG A 93 -4.07 13.98 -4.69
C ARG A 93 -5.25 13.72 -3.75
N MET A 94 -5.00 12.99 -2.66
CA MET A 94 -6.02 12.77 -1.64
C MET A 94 -6.44 14.07 -0.96
N ILE A 95 -5.49 14.95 -0.61
CA ILE A 95 -5.78 16.26 -0.02
C ILE A 95 -6.57 17.13 -1.00
N ASP A 96 -6.15 17.16 -2.26
CA ASP A 96 -6.81 17.95 -3.33
C ASP A 96 -8.25 17.44 -3.58
N ALA A 97 -8.50 16.13 -3.37
CA ALA A 97 -9.81 15.51 -3.42
C ALA A 97 -10.64 15.70 -2.13
N GLY A 98 -10.14 16.47 -1.15
CA GLY A 98 -10.84 16.76 0.10
C GLY A 98 -10.74 15.67 1.17
N VAL A 99 -9.83 14.70 1.02
CA VAL A 99 -9.63 13.64 2.01
C VAL A 99 -8.87 14.17 3.22
N THR A 100 -9.46 14.01 4.40
CA THR A 100 -8.81 14.31 5.68
C THR A 100 -8.22 13.05 6.29
N PHE A 101 -7.10 13.19 7.02
CA PHE A 101 -6.46 12.08 7.71
C PHE A 101 -6.63 12.24 9.21
N SER A 102 -7.23 11.24 9.87
CA SER A 102 -7.41 11.23 11.33
C SER A 102 -6.09 11.17 12.11
N GLN A 103 -5.05 10.59 11.51
CA GLN A 103 -3.70 10.52 12.04
C GLN A 103 -2.74 11.31 11.15
N ALA A 104 -1.71 11.91 11.76
CA ALA A 104 -0.64 12.57 11.03
C ALA A 104 0.08 11.57 10.11
N ARG A 105 -0.19 11.65 8.81
CA ARG A 105 0.55 10.94 7.76
C ARG A 105 1.55 11.91 7.17
N LYS A 106 2.86 11.67 7.35
CA LYS A 106 3.89 12.51 6.74
C LYS A 106 3.92 12.29 5.24
N ASP A 107 3.81 11.03 4.82
CA ASP A 107 3.89 10.63 3.42
C ASP A 107 3.03 9.40 3.11
N ILE A 108 2.55 9.33 1.87
CA ILE A 108 1.75 8.21 1.33
C ILE A 108 2.23 7.95 -0.09
N VAL A 109 2.69 6.72 -0.32
CA VAL A 109 3.09 6.24 -1.65
C VAL A 109 2.24 5.03 -1.98
N VAL A 110 1.70 4.98 -3.19
CA VAL A 110 0.95 3.82 -3.67
C VAL A 110 1.71 3.19 -4.82
N VAL A 111 1.90 1.88 -4.77
CA VAL A 111 2.39 1.09 -5.90
C VAL A 111 1.26 0.21 -6.38
N SER A 112 1.07 0.07 -7.69
CA SER A 112 0.10 -0.86 -8.25
C SER A 112 0.63 -1.62 -9.46
N MET A 113 0.20 -2.86 -9.64
CA MET A 113 0.46 -3.70 -10.82
C MET A 113 -0.74 -4.58 -11.11
N ASP A 114 -0.78 -5.19 -12.29
CA ASP A 114 -1.87 -6.10 -12.67
C ASP A 114 -1.71 -7.45 -11.97
N ALA A 115 -2.80 -7.98 -11.38
CA ALA A 115 -2.77 -9.18 -10.56
C ALA A 115 -2.38 -10.44 -11.37
N ALA A 116 -2.70 -10.45 -12.67
CA ALA A 116 -2.33 -11.51 -13.59
C ALA A 116 -0.80 -11.64 -13.78
N GLU A 117 -0.03 -10.57 -13.57
CA GLU A 117 1.43 -10.60 -13.70
C GLU A 117 2.11 -11.18 -12.44
N SER A 118 1.45 -11.09 -11.28
CA SER A 118 1.99 -11.63 -10.02
C SER A 118 1.88 -13.15 -9.92
N SER A 119 0.97 -13.79 -10.63
CA SER A 119 0.79 -15.25 -10.59
C SER A 119 1.81 -16.02 -11.44
N VAL A 120 2.53 -15.33 -12.34
CA VAL A 120 3.57 -15.92 -13.19
C VAL A 120 4.91 -16.03 -12.46
N ALA A 121 5.09 -15.32 -11.34
CA ALA A 121 6.32 -15.29 -10.56
C ALA A 121 6.33 -16.27 -9.35
N SER A 122 5.33 -17.16 -9.24
CA SER A 122 5.22 -18.16 -8.17
C SER A 122 5.70 -19.54 -8.59
#